data_AF-A0A538SB00-F1
#
_entry.id   AF-A0A538SB00-F1
#
_cell.length_a   1.000
_cell.length_b   1.000
_cell.length_c   1.000
_cell.angle_alpha   90.00
_cell.angle_beta   90.00
_cell.angle_gamma   90.00
#
_symmetry.space_group_name_H-M   'P 1'
#
loop_
_entity.id
_entity.type
_entity.pdbx_description
1 polymer ?
#
loop_
_entity_poly.entity_id
_entity_poly.type
_entity_poly.pdbx_seq_one_letter_code
_entity_poly.pdbx_strand_id
1 'polypeptide(L)'
;MITEPSPKRSGLRQEYDASARLTRMPTPDSSRLTPWVEALANAREDGDRSGMNTACKQLIDLLSDFYDLPPPNLRVLGTRPHRTHEGVLTYELFGDYEPKSAKIRLWTRTAINKQWTTSGVMLSTLCHEFMHHLDVARLGFSRSYHTVGFFERTHTLYQASIGQPHYPLAWHPPDADGSRMINWPAMRRRRSA
;
A
#
# COMPACT_ATOMS: atom_id res chain seq x y z
N MET A 1 -9.98 -2.76 -5.45
CA MET A 1 -9.35 -1.43 -5.33
C MET A 1 -9.92 -0.55 -6.41
N ILE A 2 -10.47 0.59 -6.01
CA ILE A 2 -11.13 1.59 -6.83
C ILE A 2 -10.48 2.94 -6.49
N THR A 3 -10.34 3.83 -7.47
CA THR A 3 -9.87 5.18 -7.21
C THR A 3 -10.96 6.00 -6.53
N GLU A 4 -10.55 7.01 -5.77
CA GLU A 4 -11.50 8.04 -5.34
C GLU A 4 -12.07 8.78 -6.56
N PRO A 5 -13.31 9.29 -6.47
CA PRO A 5 -13.89 10.12 -7.52
C PRO A 5 -13.16 11.46 -7.59
N SER A 6 -13.12 12.02 -8.79
CA SER A 6 -12.43 13.30 -9.03
C SER A 6 -13.06 14.43 -8.19
N PRO A 7 -12.30 15.16 -7.36
CA PRO A 7 -12.82 16.28 -6.60
C PRO A 7 -13.39 17.40 -7.50
N LYS A 8 -14.50 18.00 -7.08
CA LYS A 8 -15.10 19.15 -7.79
C LYS A 8 -14.46 20.50 -7.46
N ARG A 9 -13.87 20.64 -6.26
CA ARG A 9 -13.21 21.89 -5.83
C ARG A 9 -11.84 22.01 -6.52
N SER A 10 -11.55 23.15 -7.13
CA SER A 10 -10.35 23.36 -7.97
C SER A 10 -9.03 23.03 -7.27
N GLY A 11 -8.83 23.51 -6.03
CA GLY A 11 -7.59 23.24 -5.29
C GLY A 11 -7.38 21.75 -4.99
N LEU A 12 -8.46 21.04 -4.63
CA LEU A 12 -8.43 19.59 -4.42
C LEU A 12 -8.21 18.82 -5.73
N ARG A 13 -8.78 19.33 -6.83
CA ARG A 13 -8.65 18.75 -8.15
C ARG A 13 -7.22 18.83 -8.67
N GLN A 14 -6.49 19.91 -8.37
CA GLN A 14 -5.10 20.07 -8.77
C GLN A 14 -4.19 18.99 -8.16
N GLU A 15 -4.31 18.71 -6.86
CA GLU A 15 -3.57 17.63 -6.19
C GLU A 15 -3.95 16.26 -6.78
N TYR A 16 -5.25 16.00 -6.94
CA TYR A 16 -5.74 14.75 -7.53
C TYR A 16 -5.16 14.53 -8.94
N ASP A 17 -5.23 15.53 -9.81
CA ASP A 17 -4.74 15.43 -11.18
C ASP A 17 -3.20 15.30 -11.23
N ALA A 18 -2.48 15.95 -10.32
CA ALA A 18 -1.03 15.81 -10.18
C ALA A 18 -0.65 14.38 -9.76
N SER A 19 -1.31 13.84 -8.73
CA SER A 19 -1.14 12.45 -8.29
C SER A 19 -1.48 11.47 -9.41
N ALA A 20 -2.58 11.69 -10.14
CA ALA A 20 -3.01 10.81 -11.24
C ALA A 20 -2.01 10.75 -12.41
N ARG A 21 -1.29 11.85 -12.71
CA ARG A 21 -0.26 11.89 -13.74
C ARG A 21 1.05 11.22 -13.31
N LEU A 22 1.34 11.18 -12.01
CA LEU A 22 2.56 10.59 -11.48
C LEU A 22 2.39 9.08 -11.28
N THR A 23 2.66 8.31 -12.33
CA THR A 23 2.45 6.85 -12.35
C THR A 23 3.69 6.03 -12.05
N ARG A 24 4.88 6.64 -12.05
CA ARG A 24 6.16 5.96 -11.80
C ARG A 24 6.99 6.71 -10.77
N MET A 25 7.79 5.96 -10.03
CA MET A 25 8.86 6.49 -9.19
C MET A 25 10.08 5.57 -9.26
N PRO A 26 11.29 6.10 -9.03
CA PRO A 26 12.47 5.26 -8.81
C PRO A 26 12.21 4.31 -7.64
N THR A 27 12.77 3.10 -7.72
CA THR A 27 12.72 2.12 -6.63
C THR A 27 14.14 1.68 -6.28
N PRO A 28 14.43 1.29 -5.03
CA PRO A 28 15.72 0.71 -4.69
C PRO A 28 15.93 -0.62 -5.43
N ASP A 29 17.18 -1.07 -5.45
CA ASP A 29 17.52 -2.43 -5.86
C ASP A 29 16.77 -3.44 -4.97
N SER A 30 16.10 -4.40 -5.60
CA SER A 30 15.33 -5.44 -4.93
C SER A 30 16.22 -6.29 -4.01
N SER A 31 17.50 -6.46 -4.34
CA SER A 31 18.46 -7.22 -3.51
C SER A 31 18.56 -6.69 -2.08
N ARG A 32 18.34 -5.39 -1.87
CA ARG A 32 18.33 -4.76 -0.53
C ARG A 32 17.04 -5.03 0.23
N LEU A 33 15.93 -5.29 -0.47
CA LEU A 33 14.61 -5.50 0.11
C LEU A 33 14.31 -6.99 0.37
N THR A 34 14.83 -7.88 -0.49
CA THR A 34 14.55 -9.33 -0.45
C THR A 34 14.73 -9.97 0.93
N PRO A 35 15.84 -9.74 1.67
CA PRO A 35 16.01 -10.37 2.99
C PRO A 35 14.88 -10.03 3.98
N TRP A 36 14.36 -8.81 3.90
CA TRP A 36 13.29 -8.35 4.80
C TRP A 36 11.91 -8.78 4.33
N VAL A 37 11.71 -8.96 3.03
CA VAL A 37 10.50 -9.60 2.49
C VAL A 37 10.43 -11.08 2.90
N GLU A 38 11.56 -11.78 2.87
CA GLU A 38 11.67 -13.17 3.37
C GLU A 38 11.45 -13.23 4.88
N ALA A 39 12.08 -12.35 5.66
CA ALA A 39 11.85 -12.26 7.10
C ALA A 39 10.38 -11.99 7.45
N LEU A 40 9.70 -11.14 6.67
CA LEU A 40 8.26 -10.89 6.80
C LEU A 40 7.44 -12.15 6.53
N ALA A 41 7.81 -12.94 5.52
CA ALA A 41 7.14 -14.21 5.20
C ALA A 41 7.34 -15.25 6.31
N ASN A 42 8.56 -15.42 6.81
CA ASN A 42 8.87 -16.34 7.91
C ASN A 42 8.11 -15.96 9.18
N ALA A 43 8.12 -14.67 9.56
CA ALA A 43 7.38 -14.18 10.71
C ALA A 43 5.86 -14.43 10.61
N ARG A 44 5.30 -14.39 9.40
CA ARG A 44 3.90 -14.75 9.15
C ARG A 44 3.64 -16.23 9.38
N GLU A 45 4.56 -17.11 8.95
CA GLU A 45 4.44 -18.55 9.09
C GLU A 45 4.52 -18.98 10.55
N ASP A 46 5.43 -18.38 11.30
CA ASP A 46 5.62 -18.63 12.74
C ASP A 46 4.57 -17.95 13.62
N GLY A 47 3.78 -17.04 13.03
CA GLY A 47 2.86 -16.19 13.78
C GLY A 47 3.59 -15.25 14.77
N ASP A 48 4.81 -14.84 14.41
CA ASP A 48 5.65 -13.95 15.19
C ASP A 48 5.38 -12.47 14.84
N ARG A 49 4.64 -11.79 15.74
CA ARG A 49 4.37 -10.36 15.58
C ARG A 49 5.61 -9.49 15.79
N SER A 50 6.57 -9.94 16.59
CA SER A 50 7.81 -9.18 16.85
C SER A 50 8.69 -9.21 15.60
N GLY A 51 8.94 -10.38 15.03
CA GLY A 51 9.65 -10.56 13.77
C GLY A 51 8.97 -9.81 12.62
N MET A 52 7.63 -9.83 12.55
CA MET A 52 6.86 -9.04 11.58
C MET A 52 7.13 -7.54 11.73
N ASN A 53 7.14 -7.04 12.97
CA ASN A 53 7.43 -5.62 13.24
C ASN A 53 8.87 -5.26 12.84
N THR A 54 9.85 -6.10 13.16
CA THR A 54 11.25 -5.90 12.77
C THR A 54 11.41 -5.86 11.25
N ALA A 55 10.86 -6.83 10.53
CA ALA A 55 10.94 -6.91 9.07
C ALA A 55 10.29 -5.69 8.40
N CYS A 56 9.06 -5.33 8.81
CA CYS A 56 8.38 -4.16 8.28
C CYS A 56 9.13 -2.85 8.59
N LYS A 57 9.73 -2.72 9.79
CA LYS A 57 10.52 -1.55 10.15
C LYS A 57 11.76 -1.43 9.27
N GLN A 58 12.48 -2.52 9.02
CA GLN A 58 13.67 -2.51 8.17
C GLN A 58 13.35 -2.16 6.71
N LEU A 59 12.21 -2.65 6.19
CA LEU A 59 11.71 -2.21 4.89
C LEU A 59 11.42 -0.70 4.87
N ILE A 60 10.73 -0.17 5.88
CA ILE A 60 10.47 1.27 5.99
C ILE A 60 11.76 2.06 6.06
N ASP A 61 12.72 1.67 6.89
CA ASP A 61 13.97 2.41 7.07
C ASP A 61 14.76 2.45 5.75
N LEU A 62 14.90 1.31 5.05
CA LEU A 62 15.55 1.24 3.73
C LEU A 62 14.87 2.09 2.66
N LEU A 63 13.54 2.11 2.64
CA LEU A 63 12.79 2.92 1.70
C LEU A 63 12.90 4.41 2.05
N SER A 64 12.84 4.76 3.33
CA SER A 64 12.98 6.14 3.80
C SER A 64 14.36 6.69 3.45
N ASP A 65 15.41 5.91 3.66
CA ASP A 65 16.77 6.23 3.24
C ASP A 65 16.88 6.42 1.72
N PHE A 66 16.26 5.54 0.94
CA PHE A 66 16.30 5.63 -0.53
C PHE A 66 15.61 6.89 -1.07
N TYR A 67 14.50 7.30 -0.46
CA TYR A 67 13.75 8.49 -0.88
C TYR A 67 14.19 9.79 -0.18
N ASP A 68 15.22 9.72 0.68
CA ASP A 68 15.73 10.84 1.47
C ASP A 68 14.64 11.49 2.35
N LEU A 69 13.98 10.66 3.17
CA LEU A 69 12.88 11.06 4.04
C LEU A 69 13.08 10.53 5.47
N PRO A 70 12.62 11.25 6.51
CA PRO A 70 12.56 10.69 7.86
C PRO A 70 11.61 9.49 7.91
N PRO A 71 11.99 8.36 8.54
CA PRO A 71 11.14 7.18 8.56
C PRO A 71 9.87 7.41 9.39
N PRO A 72 8.68 6.97 8.91
CA PRO A 72 7.46 7.01 9.69
C PRO A 72 7.52 6.03 10.87
N ASN A 73 6.83 6.37 11.95
CA ASN A 73 6.64 5.47 13.08
C ASN A 73 5.76 4.28 12.66
N LEU A 74 6.20 3.05 12.92
CA LEU A 74 5.45 1.84 12.63
C LEU A 74 4.80 1.26 13.90
N ARG A 75 3.55 0.79 13.77
CA ARG A 75 2.92 -0.13 14.74
C ARG A 75 2.31 -1.33 14.03
N VAL A 76 2.79 -2.52 14.38
CA VAL A 76 2.18 -3.79 13.98
C VAL A 76 1.22 -4.28 15.06
N LEU A 77 -0.05 -4.43 14.69
CA LEU A 77 -1.19 -4.70 15.55
C LEU A 77 -1.79 -6.08 15.23
N GLY A 78 -2.69 -6.57 16.08
CA GLY A 78 -3.31 -7.89 15.94
C GLY A 78 -4.46 -7.91 14.93
N THR A 79 -5.66 -8.23 15.42
CA THR A 79 -6.88 -8.32 14.60
C THR A 79 -7.28 -6.98 14.00
N ARG A 80 -7.60 -7.00 12.71
CA ARG A 80 -8.09 -5.82 11.97
C ARG A 80 -9.37 -5.24 12.61
N PRO A 81 -9.47 -3.91 12.74
CA PRO A 81 -10.73 -3.23 12.99
C PRO A 81 -11.70 -3.59 11.89
N HIS A 82 -12.95 -3.84 12.25
CA HIS A 82 -13.97 -4.23 11.31
C HIS A 82 -15.36 -3.82 11.76
N ARG A 83 -16.31 -3.86 10.82
CA ARG A 83 -17.74 -3.68 11.07
C ARG A 83 -18.51 -4.78 10.36
N THR A 84 -19.56 -5.26 11.01
CA THR A 84 -20.51 -6.22 10.44
C THR A 84 -21.91 -5.62 10.39
N HIS A 85 -22.68 -6.00 9.37
CA HIS A 85 -24.12 -5.74 9.26
C HIS A 85 -24.82 -7.05 8.95
N GLU A 86 -25.80 -7.45 9.76
CA GLU A 86 -26.52 -8.73 9.61
C GLU A 86 -25.60 -9.95 9.50
N GLY A 87 -24.50 -9.96 10.27
CA GLY A 87 -23.50 -11.04 10.23
C GLY A 87 -22.54 -11.00 9.04
N VAL A 88 -22.70 -10.06 8.10
CA VAL A 88 -21.83 -9.88 6.93
C VAL A 88 -20.80 -8.79 7.22
N LEU A 89 -19.53 -9.06 6.89
CA LEU A 89 -18.44 -8.08 6.98
C LEU A 89 -18.67 -6.95 5.97
N THR A 90 -18.83 -5.72 6.45
CA THR A 90 -19.05 -4.53 5.61
C THR A 90 -17.85 -3.61 5.54
N TYR A 91 -16.92 -3.73 6.49
CA TYR A 91 -15.70 -2.93 6.54
C TYR A 91 -14.61 -3.69 7.29
N GLU A 92 -13.38 -3.60 6.80
CA GLU A 92 -12.17 -3.96 7.53
C GLU A 92 -11.02 -3.01 7.17
N LEU A 93 -10.08 -2.83 8.08
CA LEU A 93 -8.92 -1.97 7.91
C LEU A 93 -7.63 -2.79 7.97
N PHE A 94 -6.89 -2.86 6.87
CA PHE A 94 -5.66 -3.64 6.74
C PHE A 94 -4.44 -2.87 7.28
N GLY A 95 -4.40 -1.57 7.00
CA GLY A 95 -3.40 -0.62 7.45
C GLY A 95 -3.98 0.80 7.39
N ASP A 96 -3.26 1.74 8.01
CA ASP A 96 -3.52 3.17 7.84
C ASP A 96 -2.26 3.99 8.07
N TYR A 97 -2.25 5.17 7.44
CA TYR A 97 -1.27 6.22 7.66
C TYR A 97 -1.94 7.45 8.29
N GLU A 98 -1.35 7.96 9.38
CA GLU A 98 -1.74 9.19 10.05
C GLU A 98 -0.75 10.32 9.68
N PRO A 99 -1.10 11.24 8.76
CA PRO A 99 -0.16 12.24 8.24
C PRO A 99 0.43 13.16 9.31
N LYS A 100 -0.37 13.54 10.32
CA LYS A 100 0.04 14.51 11.35
C LYS A 100 1.17 14.00 12.24
N SER A 101 1.26 12.69 12.45
CA SER A 101 2.28 12.09 13.32
C SER A 101 3.24 11.17 12.56
N ALA A 102 3.16 11.17 11.22
CA ALA A 102 3.89 10.29 10.32
C ALA A 102 3.88 8.84 10.84
N LYS A 103 2.68 8.28 11.06
CA LYS A 103 2.53 6.97 11.70
C LYS A 103 1.80 6.00 10.79
N ILE A 104 2.43 4.86 10.56
CA ILE A 104 1.85 3.69 9.87
C ILE A 104 1.38 2.69 10.93
N ARG A 105 0.16 2.19 10.77
CA ARG A 105 -0.37 1.05 11.52
C ARG A 105 -0.68 -0.07 10.54
N LEU A 106 -0.33 -1.29 10.91
CA LEU A 106 -0.62 -2.50 10.13
C LEU A 106 -1.27 -3.55 11.03
N TRP A 107 -2.29 -4.26 10.53
CA TRP A 107 -2.97 -5.31 11.28
C TRP A 107 -2.67 -6.69 10.71
N THR A 108 -2.14 -7.57 11.55
CA THR A 108 -1.62 -8.86 11.11
C THR A 108 -2.67 -9.95 10.97
N ARG A 109 -3.86 -9.80 11.57
CA ARG A 109 -4.87 -10.86 11.63
C ARG A 109 -6.19 -10.47 10.99
N THR A 110 -6.79 -11.39 10.23
CA THR A 110 -8.08 -11.20 9.55
C THR A 110 -9.20 -10.86 10.53
N ALA A 111 -10.18 -10.09 10.08
CA ALA A 111 -11.25 -9.53 10.92
C ALA A 111 -12.04 -10.61 11.68
N ILE A 112 -12.55 -11.61 10.96
CA ILE A 112 -13.50 -12.61 11.51
C ILE A 112 -12.75 -13.77 12.15
N ASN A 113 -11.94 -14.49 11.37
CA ASN A 113 -11.30 -15.74 11.80
C ASN A 113 -9.98 -15.53 12.55
N LYS A 114 -9.50 -14.28 12.67
CA LYS A 114 -8.27 -13.89 13.38
C LYS A 114 -7.01 -14.65 12.92
N GLN A 115 -7.04 -15.12 11.67
CA GLN A 115 -5.94 -15.83 11.03
C GLN A 115 -4.87 -14.85 10.56
N TRP A 116 -3.63 -15.29 10.50
CA TRP A 116 -2.55 -14.47 9.96
C TRP A 116 -2.79 -14.10 8.51
N THR A 117 -2.70 -12.81 8.23
CA THR A 117 -2.71 -12.22 6.90
C THR A 117 -1.57 -12.81 6.08
N THR A 118 -1.79 -13.09 4.80
CA THR A 118 -0.72 -13.60 3.93
C THR A 118 0.41 -12.55 3.80
N SER A 119 1.65 -13.03 3.64
CA SER A 119 2.82 -12.16 3.50
C SER A 119 2.68 -11.16 2.35
N GLY A 120 2.16 -11.60 1.20
CA GLY A 120 1.89 -10.73 0.05
C GLY A 120 0.91 -9.60 0.35
N VAL A 121 -0.18 -9.88 1.08
CA VAL A 121 -1.16 -8.85 1.49
C VAL A 121 -0.55 -7.89 2.51
N MET A 122 0.24 -8.41 3.46
CA MET A 122 0.93 -7.57 4.43
C MET A 122 1.92 -6.63 3.74
N LEU A 123 2.76 -7.15 2.83
CA LEU A 123 3.72 -6.35 2.07
C LEU A 123 3.01 -5.32 1.18
N SER A 124 1.92 -5.69 0.49
CA SER A 124 1.18 -4.73 -0.33
C SER A 124 0.54 -3.63 0.51
N THR A 125 0.09 -3.96 1.73
CA THR A 125 -0.45 -2.97 2.68
C THR A 125 0.65 -2.04 3.17
N LEU A 126 1.83 -2.57 3.52
CA LEU A 126 2.98 -1.76 3.91
C LEU A 126 3.39 -0.79 2.79
N CYS A 127 3.48 -1.27 1.54
CA CYS A 127 3.80 -0.42 0.39
C CYS A 127 2.76 0.69 0.19
N HIS A 128 1.47 0.39 0.42
CA HIS A 128 0.37 1.34 0.32
C HIS A 128 0.49 2.45 1.37
N GLU A 129 0.64 2.10 2.65
CA GLU A 129 0.75 3.10 3.71
C GLU A 129 2.06 3.90 3.60
N PHE A 130 3.15 3.27 3.17
CA PHE A 130 4.40 3.98 2.89
C PHE A 130 4.25 4.95 1.72
N MET A 131 3.46 4.60 0.70
CA MET A 131 3.16 5.53 -0.41
C MET A 131 2.42 6.78 0.08
N HIS A 132 1.47 6.62 1.01
CA HIS A 132 0.84 7.77 1.66
C HIS A 132 1.84 8.64 2.43
N HIS A 133 2.81 8.01 3.11
CA HIS A 133 3.90 8.76 3.75
C HIS A 133 4.74 9.54 2.74
N LEU A 134 5.15 8.92 1.65
CA LEU A 134 5.92 9.56 0.59
C LEU A 134 5.15 10.71 -0.07
N ASP A 135 3.88 10.52 -0.39
CA ASP A 135 3.01 11.55 -0.95
C ASP A 135 2.98 12.82 -0.09
N VAL A 136 2.85 12.65 1.23
CA VAL A 136 2.83 13.76 2.17
C VAL A 136 4.23 14.36 2.35
N ALA A 137 5.23 13.54 2.67
CA ALA A 137 6.54 14.00 3.10
C ALA A 137 7.43 14.49 1.93
N ARG A 138 7.29 13.90 0.74
CA ARG A 138 8.12 14.24 -0.44
C ARG A 138 7.39 15.10 -1.46
N LEU A 139 6.12 14.79 -1.73
CA LEU A 139 5.36 15.42 -2.82
C LEU A 139 4.46 16.57 -2.36
N GLY A 140 4.29 16.74 -1.04
CA GLY A 140 3.44 17.78 -0.47
C GLY A 140 1.95 17.55 -0.72
N PHE A 141 1.53 16.32 -1.04
CA PHE A 141 0.12 15.99 -1.24
C PHE A 141 -0.56 15.85 0.12
N SER A 142 -1.44 16.80 0.43
CA SER A 142 -2.07 16.92 1.74
C SER A 142 -3.09 15.82 2.03
N ARG A 143 -3.73 15.28 0.98
CA ARG A 143 -4.78 14.25 1.10
C ARG A 143 -4.30 12.90 0.61
N SER A 144 -3.31 12.87 -0.29
CA SER A 144 -2.77 11.64 -0.88
C SER A 144 -3.89 10.75 -1.43
N TYR A 145 -4.65 11.33 -2.35
CA TYR A 145 -5.80 10.68 -2.98
C TYR A 145 -5.45 9.31 -3.57
N HIS A 146 -6.36 8.34 -3.43
CA HIS A 146 -6.27 7.05 -4.13
C HIS A 146 -6.56 7.25 -5.62
N THR A 147 -5.59 7.76 -6.36
CA THR A 147 -5.67 7.97 -7.82
C THR A 147 -5.07 6.78 -8.58
N VAL A 148 -5.21 6.78 -9.91
CA VAL A 148 -4.49 5.83 -10.78
C VAL A 148 -2.98 5.90 -10.50
N GLY A 149 -2.40 7.10 -10.44
CA GLY A 149 -0.96 7.25 -10.20
C GLY A 149 -0.53 6.79 -8.82
N PHE A 150 -1.35 7.00 -7.78
CA PHE A 150 -1.10 6.42 -6.45
C PHE A 150 -1.03 4.89 -6.49
N PHE A 151 -2.00 4.23 -7.13
CA PHE A 151 -2.02 2.77 -7.21
C PHE A 151 -0.89 2.21 -8.09
N GLU A 152 -0.56 2.86 -9.21
CA GLU A 152 0.57 2.44 -10.06
C GLU A 152 1.91 2.56 -9.31
N ARG A 153 2.12 3.63 -8.54
CA ARG A 153 3.33 3.78 -7.70
C ARG A 153 3.39 2.77 -6.57
N THR A 154 2.28 2.51 -5.89
CA THR A 154 2.19 1.45 -4.88
C THR A 154 2.49 0.08 -5.49
N HIS A 155 1.97 -0.20 -6.69
CA HIS A 155 2.21 -1.44 -7.40
C HIS A 155 3.68 -1.59 -7.82
N THR A 156 4.28 -0.52 -8.34
CA THR A 156 5.70 -0.46 -8.70
C THR A 156 6.58 -0.77 -7.50
N LEU A 157 6.30 -0.16 -6.35
CA LEU A 157 7.04 -0.41 -5.11
C LEU A 157 6.90 -1.86 -4.64
N TYR A 158 5.69 -2.42 -4.72
CA TYR A 158 5.45 -3.83 -4.40
C TYR A 158 6.24 -4.76 -5.32
N GLN A 159 6.21 -4.55 -6.64
CA GLN A 159 6.96 -5.35 -7.63
C GLN A 159 8.46 -5.31 -7.35
N ALA A 160 9.01 -4.12 -7.12
CA ALA A 160 10.42 -3.96 -6.76
C ALA A 160 10.77 -4.72 -5.47
N SER A 161 9.89 -4.67 -4.46
CA SER A 161 10.11 -5.39 -3.19
C SER A 161 10.21 -6.90 -3.37
N ILE A 162 9.47 -7.48 -4.32
CA ILE A 162 9.50 -8.91 -4.61
C ILE A 162 10.42 -9.28 -5.79
N GLY A 163 11.26 -8.34 -6.25
CA GLY A 163 12.20 -8.55 -7.36
C GLY A 163 11.54 -8.84 -8.71
N GLN A 164 10.27 -8.46 -8.89
CA GLN A 164 9.57 -8.66 -10.15
C GLN A 164 9.79 -7.48 -11.10
N PRO A 165 9.93 -7.73 -12.42
CA PRO A 165 9.91 -6.67 -13.41
C PRO A 165 8.61 -5.86 -13.31
N HIS A 166 8.73 -4.55 -13.50
CA HIS A 166 7.55 -3.70 -13.48
C HIS A 166 6.65 -3.95 -14.69
N TYR A 167 5.36 -4.12 -14.42
CA TYR A 167 4.30 -4.04 -15.42
C TYR A 167 3.13 -3.19 -14.89
N PRO A 168 2.47 -2.38 -15.74
CA PRO A 168 1.43 -1.46 -15.28
C PRO A 168 0.17 -2.20 -14.81
N LEU A 169 -0.63 -1.55 -13.98
CA LEU A 169 -1.95 -2.04 -13.63
C LEU A 169 -2.87 -2.08 -14.85
N ALA A 170 -3.83 -3.00 -14.82
CA ALA A 170 -4.91 -3.05 -15.79
C ALA A 170 -6.14 -2.35 -15.19
N TRP A 171 -6.79 -1.49 -15.95
CA TRP A 171 -7.93 -0.70 -15.48
C TRP A 171 -9.16 -1.00 -16.32
N HIS A 172 -10.34 -0.99 -15.68
CA HIS A 172 -11.61 -0.84 -16.40
C HIS A 172 -11.74 0.60 -16.94
N PRO A 173 -12.62 0.85 -17.93
CA PRO A 173 -13.02 2.20 -18.31
C PRO A 173 -13.51 2.99 -17.08
N PRO A 174 -13.36 4.33 -17.07
CA PRO A 174 -13.82 5.15 -15.96
C PRO A 174 -15.34 5.13 -15.81
N ASP A 175 -15.81 5.18 -14.57
CA ASP A 175 -17.21 5.36 -14.22
C ASP A 175 -17.65 6.83 -14.42
N ALA A 176 -18.96 7.10 -14.29
CA ALA A 176 -19.54 8.42 -14.55
C ALA A 176 -18.98 9.54 -13.63
N ASP A 177 -18.50 9.21 -12.44
CA ASP A 177 -17.86 10.12 -11.49
C ASP A 177 -16.33 10.25 -11.70
N GLY A 178 -15.80 9.59 -12.73
CA GLY A 178 -14.40 9.56 -13.09
C GLY A 178 -13.55 8.57 -12.29
N SER A 179 -14.13 7.82 -11.35
CA SER A 179 -13.43 6.75 -10.64
C SER A 179 -13.11 5.57 -11.56
N ARG A 180 -12.11 4.77 -11.18
CA ARG A 180 -11.65 3.60 -11.95
C ARG A 180 -11.40 2.42 -11.04
N MET A 181 -11.78 1.24 -11.49
CA MET A 181 -11.50 -0.02 -10.82
C MET A 181 -10.39 -0.80 -11.52
N ILE A 182 -9.51 -1.43 -10.74
CA ILE A 182 -8.48 -2.34 -11.27
C ILE A 182 -9.16 -3.59 -11.87
N ASN A 183 -8.76 -3.94 -13.08
CA ASN A 183 -9.17 -5.16 -13.79
C ASN A 183 -8.33 -6.36 -13.34
N TRP A 184 -8.73 -7.00 -12.25
CA TRP A 184 -8.03 -8.16 -11.69
C TRP A 184 -7.93 -9.37 -12.64
N PRO A 185 -8.95 -9.73 -13.44
CA PRO A 185 -8.80 -10.77 -14.44
C PRO A 185 -7.68 -10.50 -15.45
N ALA A 186 -7.54 -9.26 -15.93
CA ALA A 186 -6.46 -8.86 -16.82
C ALA A 186 -5.10 -8.87 -16.10
N MET A 187 -5.04 -8.44 -14.84
CA MET A 187 -3.82 -8.51 -14.03
C MET A 187 -3.30 -9.94 -13.86
N ARG A 188 -4.20 -10.91 -13.63
CA ARG A 188 -3.80 -12.33 -13.51
C ARG A 188 -3.16 -12.85 -14.79
N ARG A 189 -3.67 -12.47 -15.96
CA ARG A 189 -3.08 -12.85 -17.26
C ARG A 189 -1.69 -12.26 -17.47
N ARG A 190 -1.47 -11.00 -17.06
CA ARG A 190 -0.15 -10.34 -17.14
C ARG A 190 0.92 -11.00 -16.29
N ARG A 191 0.54 -11.53 -15.12
CA ARG A 191 1.48 -12.21 -14.20
C ARG A 191 1.90 -13.60 -14.68
N SER A 192 1.11 -14.22 -15.55
CA SER A 192 1.35 -15.56 -16.10
C SER A 192 2.02 -15.56 -17.47
N ALA A 193 2.31 -14.38 -18.02
CA ALA A 193 2.96 -14.17 -19.30
C ALA A 193 4.42 -13.78 -19.10
#